data_AF-A0A453H4Y5-F1
#
_entry.id   AF-A0A453H4Y5-F1
#
_cell.length_a   1.000
_cell.length_b   1.000
_cell.length_c   1.000
_cell.angle_alpha   90.00
_cell.angle_beta   90.00
_cell.angle_gamma   90.00
#
_symmetry.space_group_name_H-M   'P 1'
#
loop_
_entity.id
_entity.type
_entity.pdbx_description
1 polymer ?
#
loop_
_entity_poly.entity_id
_entity_poly.type
_entity_poly.pdbx_seq_one_letter_code
_entity_poly.pdbx_strand_id
1 'polypeptide(L)'
;LWGLQPDSPAWLSAKHDAHLRSANRLQELCFRNGGIYIKLGQHIAQLEYVLPQEYVQTMRESMLKRCPVSSYEEVRGVFKKEIGELPETVFAEFDPVPIASASLAQVHAATTHDGKKVAVKVQHDHLLDTSVIDIATVDLVVNALNYIFPTFDYRWLVDEIRESAPKELDFLCEAQNSERCLVNFRKLSPHIANSIYTPKVYWNLSTSRILTMEYIDAKEVTDVKGIKDLGIRPVDVSNLVSCHSTVI
;
A
#
# COMPACT_ATOMS: atom_id res chain seq x y z
N LEU A 1 2.33 -21.74 -26.21
CA LEU A 1 2.36 -21.14 -27.56
C LEU A 1 2.52 -22.27 -28.57
N TRP A 2 1.41 -22.85 -29.01
CA TRP A 2 1.44 -24.06 -29.85
C TRP A 2 1.89 -23.72 -31.27
N GLY A 3 2.79 -24.52 -31.84
CA GLY A 3 3.21 -24.41 -33.24
C GLY A 3 4.31 -23.39 -33.55
N LEU A 4 4.85 -22.66 -32.56
CA LEU A 4 5.97 -21.72 -32.75
C LEU A 4 7.27 -22.32 -32.22
N GLN A 5 8.38 -22.12 -32.93
CA GLN A 5 9.71 -22.52 -32.43
C GLN A 5 10.07 -21.69 -31.19
N PRO A 6 10.45 -22.33 -30.07
CA PRO A 6 10.92 -21.61 -28.88
C PRO A 6 12.01 -20.59 -29.22
N ASP A 7 11.98 -19.44 -28.56
CA ASP A 7 12.94 -18.33 -28.69
C ASP A 7 13.06 -17.68 -30.08
N SER A 8 12.25 -18.10 -31.06
CA SER A 8 12.12 -17.38 -32.32
C SER A 8 11.50 -15.99 -32.11
N PRO A 9 11.77 -14.99 -32.97
CA PRO A 9 11.14 -13.67 -32.88
C PRO A 9 9.60 -13.72 -32.82
N ALA A 10 9.00 -14.63 -33.60
CA ALA A 10 7.55 -14.84 -33.58
C ALA A 10 7.05 -15.43 -32.25
N TRP A 11 7.81 -16.34 -31.65
CA TRP A 11 7.49 -16.91 -30.33
C TRP A 11 7.62 -15.86 -29.22
N LEU A 12 8.68 -15.06 -29.24
CA LEU A 12 8.90 -13.97 -28.27
C LEU A 12 7.79 -12.92 -28.36
N SER A 13 7.39 -12.51 -29.58
CA SER A 13 6.26 -11.59 -29.79
C SER A 13 4.96 -12.19 -29.27
N ALA A 14 4.64 -13.44 -29.64
CA ALA A 14 3.42 -14.10 -29.17
C ALA A 14 3.39 -14.30 -27.65
N LYS A 15 4.56 -14.52 -27.03
CA LYS A 15 4.71 -14.61 -25.57
C LYS A 15 4.44 -13.27 -24.90
N HIS A 16 5.05 -12.19 -25.41
CA HIS A 16 4.80 -10.83 -24.97
C HIS A 16 3.30 -10.49 -25.02
N ASP A 17 2.66 -10.69 -26.17
CA ASP A 17 1.23 -10.41 -26.37
C ASP A 17 0.34 -11.23 -25.44
N ALA A 18 0.73 -12.47 -25.14
CA ALA A 18 0.03 -13.33 -24.19
C ALA A 18 0.15 -12.84 -22.75
N HIS A 19 1.36 -12.47 -22.31
CA HIS A 19 1.58 -11.91 -20.99
C HIS A 19 0.89 -10.56 -20.82
N LEU A 20 1.03 -9.64 -21.78
CA LEU A 20 0.40 -8.31 -21.72
C LEU A 20 -1.13 -8.39 -21.62
N ARG A 21 -1.76 -9.22 -22.45
CA ARG A 21 -3.21 -9.45 -22.35
C ARG A 21 -3.64 -10.00 -20.99
N SER A 22 -2.82 -10.89 -20.41
CA SER A 22 -3.13 -11.53 -19.12
C SER A 22 -2.89 -10.57 -17.96
N ALA A 23 -1.84 -9.75 -18.03
CA ALA A 23 -1.56 -8.67 -17.08
C ALA A 23 -2.72 -7.65 -17.04
N ASN A 24 -3.22 -7.22 -18.19
CA ASN A 24 -4.38 -6.30 -18.27
C ASN A 24 -5.65 -6.91 -17.66
N ARG A 25 -5.90 -8.20 -17.87
CA ARG A 25 -7.04 -8.89 -17.25
C ARG A 25 -6.91 -8.99 -15.73
N LEU A 26 -5.70 -9.28 -15.25
CA LEU A 26 -5.42 -9.32 -13.81
C LEU A 26 -5.57 -7.93 -13.19
N GLN A 27 -5.10 -6.88 -13.88
CA GLN A 27 -5.28 -5.49 -13.45
C GLN A 27 -6.77 -5.15 -13.29
N GLU A 28 -7.59 -5.48 -14.27
CA GLU A 28 -9.03 -5.24 -14.20
C GLU A 28 -9.68 -6.03 -13.05
N LEU A 29 -9.28 -7.28 -12.84
CA LEU A 29 -9.72 -8.07 -11.69
C LEU A 29 -9.37 -7.37 -10.37
N CYS A 30 -8.14 -6.87 -10.23
CA CYS A 30 -7.71 -6.17 -9.03
C CYS A 30 -8.54 -4.90 -8.76
N PHE A 31 -8.81 -4.09 -9.78
CA PHE A 31 -9.64 -2.89 -9.60
C PHE A 31 -11.10 -3.20 -9.30
N ARG A 32 -11.67 -4.23 -9.94
CA ARG A 32 -13.07 -4.61 -9.73
C ARG A 32 -13.34 -5.15 -8.33
N ASN A 33 -12.36 -5.82 -7.72
CA ASN A 33 -12.50 -6.37 -6.37
C ASN A 33 -11.98 -5.42 -5.28
N GLY A 34 -11.06 -4.51 -5.60
CA GLY A 34 -10.55 -3.54 -4.64
C GLY A 34 -9.69 -4.16 -3.52
N GLY A 35 -9.44 -3.39 -2.47
CA GLY A 35 -8.79 -3.83 -1.23
C GLY A 35 -7.57 -4.72 -1.41
N ILE A 36 -7.68 -5.97 -0.94
CA ILE A 36 -6.56 -6.92 -0.94
C ILE A 36 -6.04 -7.22 -2.35
N TYR A 37 -6.88 -7.14 -3.38
CA TYR A 37 -6.44 -7.38 -4.76
C TYR A 37 -5.65 -6.20 -5.33
N ILE A 38 -5.99 -4.96 -4.96
CA ILE A 38 -5.15 -3.79 -5.30
C ILE A 38 -3.79 -3.94 -4.63
N LYS A 39 -3.77 -4.37 -3.36
CA LYS A 39 -2.54 -4.64 -2.63
C LYS A 39 -1.71 -5.77 -3.28
N LEU A 40 -2.34 -6.86 -3.70
CA LEU A 40 -1.68 -7.93 -4.47
C LEU A 40 -1.06 -7.37 -5.77
N GLY A 41 -1.78 -6.51 -6.47
CA GLY A 41 -1.25 -5.79 -7.63
C GLY A 41 -0.03 -4.93 -7.29
N GLN A 42 -0.05 -4.24 -6.15
CA GLN A 42 1.10 -3.46 -5.67
C GLN A 42 2.31 -4.35 -5.34
N HIS A 43 2.11 -5.53 -4.74
CA HIS A 43 3.20 -6.50 -4.54
C HIS A 43 3.75 -6.99 -5.89
N ILE A 44 2.89 -7.36 -6.85
CA ILE A 44 3.32 -7.76 -8.20
C ILE A 44 4.15 -6.66 -8.89
N ALA A 45 3.81 -5.38 -8.69
CA ALA A 45 4.55 -4.25 -9.24
C ALA A 45 5.99 -4.11 -8.71
N GLN A 46 6.33 -4.78 -7.60
CA GLN A 46 7.65 -4.77 -6.96
C GLN A 46 8.49 -6.00 -7.33
N LEU A 47 7.90 -7.03 -7.94
CA LEU A 47 8.56 -8.30 -8.27
C LEU A 47 9.29 -8.26 -9.62
N GLU A 48 10.05 -7.18 -9.83
CA GLU A 48 10.96 -7.07 -10.95
C GLU A 48 11.97 -8.24 -10.90
N TYR A 49 12.29 -8.83 -12.04
CA TYR A 49 13.12 -10.05 -12.18
C TYR A 49 12.49 -11.40 -11.78
N VAL A 50 11.35 -11.40 -11.07
CA VAL A 50 10.63 -12.64 -10.71
C VAL A 50 9.47 -12.90 -11.67
N LEU A 51 8.75 -11.85 -12.06
CA LEU A 51 7.60 -11.94 -12.97
C LEU A 51 7.90 -11.38 -14.36
N PRO A 52 7.17 -11.82 -15.41
CA PRO A 52 7.28 -11.21 -16.73
C PRO A 52 7.02 -9.69 -16.64
N GLN A 53 7.85 -8.93 -17.36
CA GLN A 53 7.88 -7.47 -17.30
C GLN A 53 6.51 -6.84 -17.56
N GLU A 54 5.69 -7.47 -18.41
CA GLU A 54 4.35 -7.01 -18.73
C GLU A 54 3.46 -6.92 -17.49
N TYR A 55 3.55 -7.88 -16.56
CA TYR A 55 2.78 -7.84 -15.30
C TYR A 55 3.27 -6.75 -14.38
N VAL A 56 4.60 -6.66 -14.20
CA VAL A 56 5.23 -5.70 -13.30
C VAL A 56 4.92 -4.27 -13.74
N GLN A 57 5.11 -3.96 -15.03
CA GLN A 57 4.85 -2.62 -15.58
C GLN A 57 3.37 -2.26 -15.54
N THR A 58 2.48 -3.15 -16.00
CA THR A 58 1.04 -2.91 -16.01
C THR A 58 0.52 -2.60 -14.61
N MET A 59 0.97 -3.35 -13.60
CA MET A 59 0.56 -3.11 -12.21
C MET A 59 1.17 -1.84 -11.62
N ARG A 60 2.46 -1.58 -11.88
CA ARG A 60 3.15 -0.38 -11.39
C ARG A 60 2.51 0.90 -11.86
N GLU A 61 2.11 0.95 -13.14
CA GLU A 61 1.48 2.12 -13.73
C GLU A 61 0.10 2.43 -13.14
N SER A 62 -0.66 1.40 -12.76
CA SER A 62 -2.06 1.56 -12.36
C SER A 62 -2.30 1.49 -10.84
N MET A 63 -1.73 0.50 -10.15
CA MET A 63 -2.07 0.16 -8.76
C MET A 63 -1.51 1.16 -7.75
N LEU A 64 -0.49 1.94 -8.14
CA LEU A 64 0.09 3.00 -7.31
C LEU A 64 -0.58 4.36 -7.54
N LYS A 65 -1.35 4.52 -8.63
CA LYS A 65 -1.91 5.83 -9.04
C LYS A 65 -3.42 5.92 -8.95
N ARG A 66 -4.14 4.78 -8.91
CA ARG A 66 -5.60 4.73 -9.02
C ARG A 66 -6.25 4.07 -7.79
N CYS A 67 -5.91 4.56 -6.59
CA CYS A 67 -6.55 4.07 -5.37
C CYS A 67 -8.02 4.54 -5.31
N PRO A 68 -8.94 3.70 -4.79
CA PRO A 68 -10.34 4.08 -4.62
C PRO A 68 -10.47 5.22 -3.61
N VAL A 69 -11.54 6.01 -3.73
CA VAL A 69 -11.87 7.04 -2.74
C VAL A 69 -13.30 6.79 -2.28
N SER A 70 -13.47 6.56 -0.99
CA SER A 70 -14.77 6.49 -0.33
C SER A 70 -15.39 7.88 -0.25
N SER A 71 -16.71 7.91 -0.38
CA SER A 71 -17.51 9.10 -0.11
C SER A 71 -17.34 9.56 1.34
N TYR A 72 -17.53 10.85 1.59
CA TYR A 72 -17.44 11.39 2.93
C TYR A 72 -18.50 10.79 3.88
N GLU A 73 -19.66 10.40 3.35
CA GLU A 73 -20.69 9.70 4.12
C GLU A 73 -20.24 8.32 4.61
N GLU A 74 -19.47 7.58 3.81
CA GLU A 74 -18.86 6.31 4.25
C GLU A 74 -17.81 6.56 5.34
N VAL A 75 -16.98 7.61 5.20
CA VAL A 75 -16.02 8.03 6.23
C VAL A 75 -16.73 8.33 7.55
N ARG A 76 -17.81 9.11 7.51
CA ARG A 76 -18.65 9.40 8.69
C ARG A 76 -19.26 8.13 9.28
N GLY A 77 -19.65 7.18 8.43
CA GLY A 77 -20.12 5.86 8.84
C GLY A 77 -19.07 5.08 9.65
N VAL A 78 -17.82 5.07 9.19
CA VAL A 78 -16.71 4.42 9.91
C VAL A 78 -16.47 5.09 11.27
N PHE A 79 -16.43 6.42 11.32
CA PHE A 79 -16.34 7.18 12.58
C PHE A 79 -17.45 6.83 13.56
N LYS A 80 -18.70 6.76 13.08
CA LYS A 80 -19.84 6.42 13.93
C LYS A 80 -19.75 5.00 14.50
N LYS A 81 -19.23 4.04 13.72
CA LYS A 81 -19.04 2.65 14.17
C LYS A 81 -17.90 2.52 15.18
N GLU A 82 -16.79 3.23 14.97
CA GLU A 82 -15.56 3.06 15.74
C GLU A 82 -15.50 3.93 17.00
N ILE A 83 -15.88 5.20 16.87
CA ILE A 83 -15.75 6.22 17.92
C ILE A 83 -17.11 6.57 18.52
N GLY A 84 -18.21 6.24 17.83
CA GLY A 84 -19.57 6.58 18.29
C GLY A 84 -20.01 8.01 17.98
N GLU A 85 -19.11 8.83 17.45
CA GLU A 85 -19.33 10.23 17.08
C GLU A 85 -18.95 10.49 15.61
N LEU A 86 -19.32 11.66 15.10
CA LEU A 86 -18.98 12.07 13.74
C LEU A 86 -17.62 12.81 13.70
N PRO A 87 -16.90 12.82 12.57
CA PRO A 87 -15.62 13.54 12.44
C PRO A 87 -15.70 15.00 12.87
N GLU A 88 -16.81 15.68 12.55
CA GLU A 88 -17.05 17.09 12.87
C GLU A 88 -17.27 17.36 14.37
N THR A 89 -17.57 16.31 15.14
CA THR A 89 -17.63 16.40 16.62
C THR A 89 -16.27 16.06 17.23
N VAL A 90 -15.59 15.05 16.69
CA VAL A 90 -14.31 14.54 17.20
C VAL A 90 -13.18 15.56 17.01
N PHE A 91 -13.19 16.28 15.88
CA PHE A 91 -12.19 17.29 15.52
C PHE A 91 -12.81 18.70 15.50
N ALA A 92 -11.98 19.72 15.67
CA ALA A 92 -12.41 21.12 15.50
C ALA A 92 -12.66 21.43 14.02
N GLU A 93 -11.81 20.88 13.14
CA GLU A 93 -11.97 20.94 11.70
C GLU A 93 -11.63 19.57 11.10
N PHE A 94 -12.39 19.14 10.11
CA PHE A 94 -12.13 17.91 9.37
C PHE A 94 -12.38 18.18 7.88
N ASP A 95 -11.37 17.98 7.03
CA ASP A 95 -11.50 18.20 5.59
C ASP A 95 -12.23 17.00 4.96
N PRO A 96 -13.42 17.18 4.36
CA PRO A 96 -14.14 16.10 3.70
C PRO A 96 -13.42 15.58 2.46
N VAL A 97 -12.49 16.34 1.89
CA VAL A 97 -11.68 15.92 0.74
C VAL A 97 -10.41 15.22 1.26
N PRO A 98 -10.15 13.97 0.85
CA PRO A 98 -8.93 13.28 1.26
C PRO A 98 -7.70 13.90 0.59
N ILE A 99 -6.62 14.04 1.36
CA ILE A 99 -5.31 14.49 0.89
C ILE A 99 -4.52 13.37 0.20
N ALA A 100 -4.83 12.11 0.53
CA ALA A 100 -4.22 10.93 -0.08
C ALA A 100 -5.17 9.74 -0.02
N SER A 101 -5.00 8.77 -0.92
CA SER A 101 -5.70 7.49 -0.88
C SER A 101 -4.76 6.32 -1.16
N ALA A 102 -4.98 5.21 -0.46
CA ALA A 102 -4.27 3.96 -0.55
C ALA A 102 -5.24 2.79 -0.77
N SER A 103 -4.73 1.57 -0.87
CA SER A 103 -5.52 0.37 -1.18
C SER A 103 -6.62 0.05 -0.16
N LEU A 104 -6.37 0.27 1.13
CA LEU A 104 -7.27 -0.06 2.23
C LEU A 104 -7.90 1.16 2.93
N ALA A 105 -7.41 2.36 2.64
CA ALA A 105 -7.73 3.54 3.42
C ALA A 105 -7.51 4.83 2.63
N GLN A 106 -8.12 5.91 3.10
CA GLN A 106 -7.82 7.26 2.67
C GLN A 106 -7.41 8.14 3.85
N VAL A 107 -6.68 9.22 3.57
CA VAL A 107 -6.15 10.14 4.58
C VAL A 107 -6.82 11.50 4.41
N HIS A 108 -7.31 12.06 5.50
CA HIS A 108 -7.90 13.39 5.58
C HIS A 108 -7.04 14.32 6.42
N ALA A 109 -7.05 15.60 6.11
CA ALA A 109 -6.49 16.61 7.00
C ALA A 109 -7.54 16.99 8.05
N ALA A 110 -7.11 17.18 9.29
CA ALA A 110 -7.98 17.66 10.37
C ALA A 110 -7.21 18.53 11.37
N THR A 111 -7.95 19.25 12.19
CA THR A 111 -7.44 20.05 13.30
C THR A 111 -8.11 19.58 14.58
N THR A 112 -7.33 19.19 15.60
CA THR A 112 -7.86 18.80 16.91
C THR A 112 -8.39 20.02 17.68
N HIS A 113 -9.20 19.78 18.72
CA HIS A 113 -9.75 20.86 19.58
C HIS A 113 -8.67 21.66 20.33
N ASP A 114 -7.48 21.10 20.53
CA ASP A 114 -6.30 21.81 21.06
C ASP A 114 -5.46 22.52 19.98
N GLY A 115 -5.97 22.59 18.74
CA GLY A 115 -5.37 23.35 17.63
C GLY A 115 -4.20 22.67 16.93
N LYS A 116 -4.06 21.34 17.06
CA LYS A 116 -3.00 20.58 16.38
C LYS A 116 -3.49 20.09 15.02
N LYS A 117 -2.69 20.30 13.98
CA LYS A 117 -2.95 19.74 12.66
C LYS A 117 -2.57 18.27 12.63
N VAL A 118 -3.49 17.43 12.15
CA VAL A 118 -3.34 15.97 12.12
C VAL A 118 -3.73 15.41 10.75
N ALA A 119 -3.15 14.28 10.42
CA ALA A 119 -3.53 13.42 9.31
C ALA A 119 -4.34 12.24 9.85
N VAL A 120 -5.56 12.06 9.35
CA VAL A 120 -6.49 11.04 9.82
C VAL A 120 -6.72 10.02 8.73
N LYS A 121 -6.12 8.84 8.91
CA LYS A 121 -6.26 7.69 8.01
C LYS A 121 -7.51 6.91 8.40
N VAL A 122 -8.43 6.75 7.46
CA VAL A 122 -9.72 6.09 7.64
C VAL A 122 -9.82 4.91 6.68
N GLN A 123 -10.08 3.73 7.21
CA GLN A 123 -10.21 2.51 6.42
C GLN A 123 -11.49 2.56 5.56
N HIS A 124 -11.45 2.04 4.33
CA HIS A 124 -12.65 1.90 3.52
C HIS A 124 -13.60 0.85 4.12
N ASP A 125 -14.90 1.17 4.22
CA ASP A 125 -15.84 0.35 4.99
C ASP A 125 -16.05 -1.06 4.41
N HIS A 126 -16.11 -1.17 3.08
CA HIS A 126 -16.48 -2.41 2.38
C HIS A 126 -15.37 -3.48 2.34
N LEU A 127 -14.16 -3.19 2.83
CA LEU A 127 -13.00 -4.06 2.59
C LEU A 127 -12.76 -5.12 3.69
N LEU A 128 -13.31 -4.94 4.89
CA LEU A 128 -13.10 -5.89 6.00
C LEU A 128 -13.93 -7.15 5.83
N ASP A 129 -15.21 -7.01 5.50
CA ASP A 129 -16.16 -8.13 5.50
C ASP A 129 -15.84 -9.19 4.42
N THR A 130 -15.13 -8.79 3.35
CA THR A 130 -14.72 -9.72 2.28
C THR A 130 -13.29 -10.21 2.43
N SER A 131 -12.42 -9.51 3.18
CA SER A 131 -10.97 -9.77 3.21
C SER A 131 -10.60 -11.23 3.54
N VAL A 132 -11.28 -11.86 4.50
CA VAL A 132 -11.03 -13.26 4.88
C VAL A 132 -11.40 -14.22 3.75
N ILE A 133 -12.54 -13.98 3.10
CA ILE A 133 -13.02 -14.78 1.97
C ILE A 133 -12.13 -14.57 0.75
N ASP A 134 -11.66 -13.34 0.54
CA ASP A 134 -10.77 -12.99 -0.56
C ASP A 134 -9.41 -13.66 -0.42
N ILE A 135 -8.82 -13.66 0.78
CA ILE A 135 -7.56 -14.37 1.05
C ILE A 135 -7.74 -15.88 0.82
N ALA A 136 -8.84 -16.47 1.30
CA ALA A 136 -9.13 -17.89 1.05
C ALA A 136 -9.31 -18.20 -0.43
N THR A 137 -9.94 -17.30 -1.19
CA THR A 137 -10.14 -17.43 -2.64
C THR A 137 -8.82 -17.36 -3.39
N VAL A 138 -7.96 -16.40 -3.05
CA VAL A 138 -6.61 -16.27 -3.63
C VAL A 138 -5.78 -17.52 -3.34
N ASP A 139 -5.82 -18.04 -2.11
CA ASP A 139 -5.12 -19.26 -1.71
C ASP A 139 -5.60 -20.48 -2.51
N LEU A 140 -6.91 -20.64 -2.67
CA LEU A 140 -7.47 -21.73 -3.47
C LEU A 140 -7.00 -21.67 -4.93
N VAL A 141 -7.06 -20.48 -5.54
CA VAL A 141 -6.66 -20.28 -6.94
C VAL A 141 -5.18 -20.56 -7.14
N VAL A 142 -4.32 -20.05 -6.26
CA VAL A 142 -2.87 -20.26 -6.37
C VAL A 142 -2.49 -21.73 -6.17
N ASN A 143 -3.10 -22.42 -5.21
CA ASN A 143 -2.86 -23.85 -5.03
C ASN A 143 -3.34 -24.69 -6.23
N ALA A 144 -4.49 -24.34 -6.82
CA ALA A 144 -4.97 -24.99 -8.04
C ALA A 144 -4.05 -24.73 -9.24
N LEU A 145 -3.54 -23.50 -9.39
CA LEU A 145 -2.57 -23.17 -10.44
C LEU A 145 -1.25 -23.91 -10.27
N ASN A 146 -0.75 -24.02 -9.05
CA ASN A 146 0.47 -24.79 -8.77
C ASN A 146 0.29 -26.29 -9.08
N TYR A 147 -0.91 -26.84 -8.85
CA TYR A 147 -1.21 -28.22 -9.22
C TYR A 147 -1.19 -28.44 -10.75
N ILE A 148 -1.72 -27.47 -11.52
CA ILE A 148 -1.79 -27.55 -12.99
C ILE A 148 -0.45 -27.18 -13.65
N PHE A 149 0.29 -26.26 -13.05
CA PHE A 149 1.55 -25.70 -13.55
C PHE A 149 2.63 -25.72 -12.44
N PRO A 150 3.16 -26.91 -12.09
CA PRO A 150 4.09 -27.08 -10.96
C PRO A 150 5.44 -26.39 -11.14
N THR A 151 5.73 -25.88 -12.33
CA THR A 151 6.91 -25.05 -12.62
C THR A 151 6.78 -23.61 -12.13
N PHE A 152 5.59 -23.19 -11.66
CA PHE A 152 5.29 -21.85 -11.18
C PHE A 152 4.80 -21.90 -9.72
N ASP A 153 5.72 -21.79 -8.76
CA ASP A 153 5.37 -21.75 -7.34
C ASP A 153 5.16 -20.31 -6.85
N TYR A 154 3.90 -19.94 -6.66
CA TYR A 154 3.48 -18.64 -6.12
C TYR A 154 2.88 -18.74 -4.71
N ARG A 155 2.98 -19.89 -4.05
CA ARG A 155 2.40 -20.08 -2.71
C ARG A 155 3.02 -19.15 -1.68
N TRP A 156 4.31 -18.86 -1.81
CA TRP A 156 5.02 -17.88 -0.98
C TRP A 156 4.37 -16.49 -1.00
N LEU A 157 3.80 -16.07 -2.14
CA LEU A 157 3.12 -14.77 -2.26
C LEU A 157 1.80 -14.78 -1.47
N VAL A 158 1.10 -15.91 -1.45
CA VAL A 158 -0.11 -16.08 -0.65
C VAL A 158 0.21 -16.11 0.83
N ASP A 159 1.28 -16.81 1.22
CA ASP A 159 1.72 -16.86 2.62
C ASP A 159 2.08 -15.45 3.13
N GLU A 160 2.81 -14.66 2.33
CA GLU A 160 3.11 -13.26 2.63
C GLU A 160 1.83 -12.42 2.82
N ILE A 161 0.83 -12.58 1.95
CA ILE A 161 -0.46 -11.88 2.06
C ILE A 161 -1.22 -12.33 3.31
N ARG A 162 -1.25 -13.64 3.59
CA ARG A 162 -1.91 -14.21 4.76
C ARG A 162 -1.32 -13.67 6.06
N GLU A 163 -0.01 -13.48 6.12
CA GLU A 163 0.67 -12.93 7.29
C GLU A 163 0.57 -11.40 7.39
N SER A 164 0.57 -10.68 6.28
CA SER A 164 0.56 -9.22 6.24
C SER A 164 -0.85 -8.63 6.33
N ALA A 165 -1.86 -9.25 5.70
CA ALA A 165 -3.21 -8.69 5.60
C ALA A 165 -3.87 -8.42 6.96
N PRO A 166 -3.83 -9.32 7.97
CA PRO A 166 -4.41 -9.02 9.28
C PRO A 166 -3.76 -7.82 9.96
N LYS A 167 -2.43 -7.65 9.78
CA LYS A 167 -1.66 -6.54 10.37
C LYS A 167 -1.99 -5.21 9.70
N GLU A 168 -2.36 -5.23 8.42
CA GLU A 168 -2.74 -4.01 7.69
C GLU A 168 -4.21 -3.62 7.85
N LEU A 169 -5.05 -4.58 8.24
CA LEU A 169 -6.45 -4.32 8.56
C LEU A 169 -6.65 -3.76 9.96
N ASP A 170 -5.62 -3.85 10.82
CA ASP A 170 -5.59 -3.25 12.15
C ASP A 170 -4.57 -2.11 12.23
N PHE A 171 -5.05 -0.87 12.16
CA PHE A 171 -4.18 0.30 12.22
C PHE A 171 -3.53 0.53 13.59
N LEU A 172 -3.95 -0.16 14.65
CA LEU A 172 -3.20 -0.12 15.91
C LEU A 172 -1.86 -0.84 15.76
N CYS A 173 -1.81 -1.92 14.96
CA CYS A 173 -0.55 -2.57 14.62
C CYS A 173 0.36 -1.62 13.83
N GLU A 174 -0.19 -0.87 12.86
CA GLU A 174 0.55 0.16 12.11
C GLU A 174 1.10 1.26 13.02
N ALA A 175 0.28 1.78 13.93
CA ALA A 175 0.67 2.79 14.90
C ALA A 175 1.83 2.33 15.80
N GLN A 176 1.75 1.11 16.36
CA GLN A 176 2.80 0.52 17.19
C GLN A 176 4.10 0.32 16.39
N ASN A 177 3.98 -0.13 15.13
CA ASN A 177 5.13 -0.33 14.26
C ASN A 177 5.80 1.00 13.91
N SER A 178 5.05 2.07 13.70
CA SER A 178 5.57 3.42 13.49
C SER A 178 6.44 3.89 14.66
N GLU A 179 5.96 3.76 15.90
CA GLU A 179 6.73 4.14 17.09
C GLU A 179 7.98 3.25 17.28
N ARG A 180 7.86 1.94 17.03
CA ARG A 180 8.98 0.99 17.09
C ARG A 180 10.05 1.27 16.03
N CYS A 181 9.66 1.75 14.86
CA CYS A 181 10.57 2.04 13.75
C CYS A 181 11.70 2.99 14.19
N LEU A 182 11.35 4.10 14.83
CA LEU A 182 12.33 5.07 15.31
C LEU A 182 13.25 4.48 16.39
N VAL A 183 12.72 3.65 17.29
CA VAL A 183 13.51 2.94 18.30
C VAL A 183 14.50 1.98 17.64
N ASN A 184 14.08 1.26 16.61
CA ASN A 184 14.93 0.32 15.89
C ASN A 184 16.05 1.05 15.14
N PHE A 185 15.75 2.15 14.46
CA PHE A 185 16.79 2.95 13.78
C PHE A 185 17.80 3.53 14.76
N ARG A 186 17.36 4.02 15.92
CA ARG A 186 18.26 4.50 16.99
C ARG A 186 19.17 3.41 17.53
N LYS A 187 18.71 2.15 17.57
CA LYS A 187 19.49 1.00 18.07
C LYS A 187 20.42 0.41 17.01
N LEU A 188 19.92 0.17 15.80
CA LEU A 188 20.59 -0.60 14.75
C LEU A 188 21.41 0.29 13.81
N SER A 189 20.96 1.51 13.56
CA SER A 189 21.61 2.44 12.62
C SER A 189 21.71 3.86 13.21
N PRO A 190 22.44 4.07 14.33
CA PRO A 190 22.48 5.36 15.02
C PRO A 190 22.94 6.53 14.14
N HIS A 191 23.78 6.24 13.14
CA HIS A 191 24.35 7.21 12.21
C HIS A 191 23.32 7.87 11.28
N ILE A 192 22.16 7.23 11.02
CA ILE A 192 21.04 7.82 10.25
C ILE A 192 19.82 8.14 11.10
N ALA A 193 19.81 7.76 12.38
CA ALA A 193 18.64 7.91 13.24
C ALA A 193 18.18 9.38 13.38
N ASN A 194 19.10 10.34 13.24
CA ASN A 194 18.79 11.77 13.24
C ASN A 194 18.17 12.28 11.94
N SER A 195 18.25 11.50 10.86
CA SER A 195 17.67 11.81 9.54
C SER A 195 16.28 11.17 9.36
N ILE A 196 15.80 10.43 10.36
CA ILE A 196 14.53 9.70 10.32
C ILE A 196 13.59 10.30 11.35
N TYR A 197 12.36 10.55 10.92
CA TYR A 197 11.31 11.08 11.75
C TYR A 197 10.04 10.25 11.58
N THR A 198 9.38 9.92 12.69
CA THR A 198 8.11 9.20 12.71
C THR A 198 7.05 10.13 13.31
N PRO A 199 5.94 10.40 12.60
CA PRO A 199 4.86 11.24 13.11
C PRO A 199 4.34 10.75 14.46
N LYS A 200 4.00 11.69 15.36
CA LYS A 200 3.38 11.33 16.63
C LYS A 200 2.00 10.72 16.40
N VAL A 201 1.71 9.60 17.06
CA VAL A 201 0.39 8.96 17.07
C VAL A 201 -0.49 9.59 18.16
N TYR A 202 -1.75 9.87 17.82
CA TYR A 202 -2.79 10.31 18.75
C TYR A 202 -3.67 9.11 19.13
N TRP A 203 -3.19 8.33 20.10
CA TRP A 203 -3.81 7.07 20.53
C TRP A 203 -5.27 7.21 21.00
N ASN A 204 -5.61 8.34 21.62
CA ASN A 204 -6.97 8.64 22.06
C ASN A 204 -7.94 8.94 20.91
N LEU A 205 -7.42 9.17 19.70
CA LEU A 205 -8.18 9.43 18.47
C LEU A 205 -7.92 8.34 17.43
N SER A 206 -7.43 7.17 17.86
CA SER A 206 -7.09 6.06 16.99
C SER A 206 -7.76 4.77 17.46
N THR A 207 -8.20 3.95 16.52
CA THR A 207 -8.82 2.63 16.67
C THR A 207 -8.18 1.67 15.68
N SER A 208 -8.71 0.45 15.54
CA SER A 208 -8.24 -0.49 14.52
C SER A 208 -8.54 -0.03 13.09
N ARG A 209 -9.50 0.88 12.88
CA ARG A 209 -9.91 1.36 11.55
C ARG A 209 -9.70 2.85 11.31
N ILE A 210 -9.31 3.60 12.34
CA ILE A 210 -9.00 5.02 12.26
C ILE A 210 -7.63 5.24 12.89
N LEU A 211 -6.71 5.86 12.16
CA LEU A 211 -5.38 6.21 12.68
C LEU A 211 -5.15 7.70 12.54
N THR A 212 -5.00 8.37 13.68
CA THR A 212 -4.72 9.80 13.76
C THR A 212 -3.26 10.04 14.09
N MET A 213 -2.56 10.76 13.22
CA MET A 213 -1.14 11.07 13.36
C MET A 213 -0.87 12.56 13.15
N GLU A 214 0.27 13.03 13.64
CA GLU A 214 0.77 14.37 13.35
C GLU A 214 0.83 14.63 11.84
N TYR A 215 0.31 15.78 11.42
CA TYR A 215 0.39 16.18 10.02
C TYR A 215 1.80 16.67 9.71
N ILE A 216 2.46 16.03 8.75
CA ILE A 216 3.78 16.42 8.27
C ILE A 216 3.68 16.94 6.84
N ASP A 217 4.09 18.19 6.63
CA ASP A 217 4.21 18.80 5.31
C ASP A 217 5.58 18.46 4.70
N ALA A 218 5.67 17.29 4.07
CA ALA A 218 6.89 16.79 3.44
C ALA A 218 6.70 16.53 1.94
N LYS A 219 7.81 16.56 1.20
CA LYS A 219 7.84 16.15 -0.22
C LYS A 219 8.09 14.65 -0.32
N GLU A 220 7.42 14.01 -1.28
CA GLU A 220 7.65 12.60 -1.58
C GLU A 220 9.11 12.36 -1.99
N VAL A 221 9.65 11.21 -1.60
CA VAL A 221 11.01 10.78 -1.96
C VAL A 221 11.22 10.71 -3.49
N THR A 222 10.14 10.51 -4.23
CA THR A 222 10.08 10.45 -5.69
C THR A 222 9.96 11.82 -6.36
N ASP A 223 9.66 12.89 -5.60
CA ASP A 223 9.55 14.25 -6.13
C ASP A 223 10.92 14.94 -6.18
N VAL A 224 11.71 14.58 -7.20
CA VAL A 224 13.05 15.15 -7.44
C VAL A 224 13.02 16.68 -7.51
N LYS A 225 11.93 17.26 -8.03
CA LYS A 225 11.80 18.72 -8.12
C LYS A 225 11.55 19.31 -6.74
N GLY A 226 10.56 18.79 -6.00
CA GLY A 226 10.26 19.24 -4.64
C GLY A 226 11.46 19.11 -3.69
N ILE A 227 12.25 18.04 -3.81
CA ILE A 227 13.49 17.86 -3.04
C ILE A 227 14.50 18.97 -3.36
N LYS A 228 14.68 19.31 -4.64
CA LYS A 228 15.57 20.41 -5.06
C LYS A 228 15.07 21.77 -4.60
N ASP A 229 13.75 22.00 -4.63
CA ASP A 229 13.12 23.25 -4.19
C ASP A 229 13.31 23.46 -2.68
N LEU A 230 13.45 22.39 -1.89
CA LEU A 230 13.83 22.41 -0.47
C LEU A 230 15.34 22.63 -0.24
N GLY A 231 16.15 22.75 -1.30
CA GLY A 231 17.61 22.89 -1.20
C GLY A 231 18.34 21.59 -0.86
N ILE A 232 17.66 20.45 -0.90
CA ILE A 232 18.23 19.13 -0.62
C ILE A 232 18.77 18.53 -1.92
N ARG A 233 19.93 17.87 -1.86
CA ARG A 233 20.47 17.15 -3.04
C ARG A 233 19.78 15.79 -3.15
N PRO A 234 19.16 15.44 -4.29
CA PRO A 234 18.50 14.14 -4.46
C PRO A 234 19.41 12.93 -4.20
N VAL A 235 20.72 13.07 -4.45
CA VAL A 235 21.71 12.01 -4.17
C VAL A 235 21.82 11.71 -2.67
N ASP A 236 21.70 12.71 -1.80
CA ASP A 236 21.78 12.50 -0.35
C ASP A 236 20.57 11.72 0.14
N VAL A 237 19.38 12.04 -0.38
CA VAL A 237 18.14 11.29 -0.12
C VAL A 237 18.28 9.87 -0.65
N SER A 238 18.78 9.69 -1.88
CA SER A 238 19.01 8.36 -2.46
C SER A 238 19.98 7.54 -1.60
N ASN A 239 21.07 8.11 -1.09
CA ASN A 239 22.01 7.37 -0.24
C ASN A 239 21.35 6.91 1.06
N LEU A 240 20.51 7.74 1.68
CA LEU A 240 19.77 7.37 2.89
C LEU A 240 18.79 6.23 2.64
N VAL A 241 18.12 6.23 1.48
CA VAL A 241 17.12 5.22 1.10
C VAL A 241 17.78 3.94 0.59
N SER A 242 18.84 4.04 -0.22
CA SER A 242 19.54 2.92 -0.87
C SER A 242 20.53 2.20 0.04
N CYS A 243 20.98 2.80 1.15
CA CYS A 243 21.89 2.15 2.10
C CYS A 243 21.32 0.87 2.77
N HIS A 244 20.08 0.49 2.47
CA HIS A 244 19.44 -0.74 2.96
C HIS A 244 18.91 -1.65 1.84
N SER A 245 19.32 -1.45 0.57
CA SER A 245 18.95 -2.35 -0.55
C SER A 245 20.07 -3.31 -0.97
N THR A 246 21.17 -3.37 -0.24
CA THR A 246 22.27 -4.31 -0.50
C THR A 246 22.48 -5.17 0.74
N VAL A 247 22.38 -6.49 0.55
CA VAL A 247 22.41 -7.60 1.53
C VAL A 247 21.06 -7.87 2.19
N ILE A 248 20.17 -8.65 1.54
CA ILE A 248 20.11 -10.12 1.57
C ILE A 248 19.75 -10.61 0.17
#